data_AF-A0A9D8P082-F1
#
_entry.id   AF-A0A9D8P082-F1
#
_cell.length_a   1.000
_cell.length_b   1.000
_cell.length_c   1.000
_cell.angle_alpha   90.00
_cell.angle_beta   90.00
_cell.angle_gamma   90.00
#
_symmetry.space_group_name_H-M   'P 1'
#
loop_
_entity.id
_entity.type
_entity.pdbx_description
1 polymer ?
#
loop_
_entity_poly.entity_id
_entity_poly.type
_entity_poly.pdbx_seq_one_letter_code
_entity_poly.pdbx_strand_id
1 'polypeptide(L)'
;MVQNKLQPTEIARGILLLGVFHIHAMYAVLDHLGDPGAVRGAWLQIKLLAPHVVIFFALSGITSKSIADKTFVIVANRSLMLLLIAAFSHIIGILIQYALWQEWISAYRFAKDIVKPIIYGTGYATFVAWFFVVLAIIRVFAFFFTWNLRYFVALTVIATAGVAASIYLKLPDNLYEWRNWPAAFLMFLLGTRIAEGWRVPHWVGLPAVAAGLAGPVFNSPTLLTDGICIVCDPQFVAEPMVGGYGFMPLYFLGEFLFFFGLLWVSRLIAATPIAGFLVYVGRRSIKLLLLHGWVILSIYGVAAYLPPTWRGVPLFLGIFAANTLLHVLLYEILNKPLDRFILACSITSRRLIAIAEGVIRFARPLPSRPHQP
;
A
#
# COMPACT_ATOMS: atom_id res chain seq x y z
N MET A 1 -20.04 -18.76 -24.43
CA MET A 1 -19.04 -17.78 -23.97
C MET A 1 -19.63 -17.00 -22.81
N VAL A 2 -19.20 -17.29 -21.58
CA VAL A 2 -19.57 -16.46 -20.42
C VAL A 2 -18.87 -15.12 -20.61
N GLN A 3 -19.62 -14.04 -20.87
CA GLN A 3 -19.06 -12.69 -20.84
C GLN A 3 -18.47 -12.49 -19.44
N ASN A 4 -17.14 -12.57 -19.34
CA ASN A 4 -16.41 -12.17 -18.15
C ASN A 4 -16.70 -10.68 -17.93
N LYS A 5 -17.75 -10.37 -17.16
CA LYS A 5 -18.05 -9.00 -16.76
C LYS A 5 -16.79 -8.44 -16.11
N LEU A 6 -16.20 -7.42 -16.74
CA LEU A 6 -15.04 -6.72 -16.20
C LEU A 6 -15.42 -6.21 -14.81
N GLN A 7 -14.67 -6.63 -13.79
CA GLN A 7 -14.99 -6.30 -12.41
C GLN A 7 -14.54 -4.86 -12.14
N PRO A 8 -15.43 -3.92 -11.76
CA PRO A 8 -15.06 -2.53 -11.50
C PRO A 8 -13.96 -2.38 -10.43
N THR A 9 -13.85 -3.34 -9.52
CA THR A 9 -12.81 -3.41 -8.49
C THR A 9 -11.41 -3.64 -9.07
N GLU A 10 -11.31 -4.42 -10.15
CA GLU A 10 -10.05 -4.65 -10.85
C GLU A 10 -9.63 -3.39 -11.62
N ILE A 11 -10.58 -2.70 -12.27
CA ILE A 11 -10.33 -1.41 -12.92
C ILE A 11 -9.86 -0.37 -11.88
N ALA A 12 -10.54 -0.27 -10.73
CA ALA A 12 -10.17 0.65 -9.65
C ALA A 12 -8.73 0.40 -9.15
N ARG A 13 -8.34 -0.87 -8.97
CA ARG A 13 -6.96 -1.25 -8.62
C ARG A 13 -5.98 -0.85 -9.71
N GLY A 14 -6.34 -1.04 -10.98
CA GLY A 14 -5.52 -0.63 -12.11
C GLY A 14 -5.26 0.88 -12.12
N ILE A 15 -6.32 1.68 -11.99
CA ILE A 15 -6.23 3.15 -11.95
C ILE A 15 -5.33 3.59 -10.79
N LEU A 16 -5.58 3.08 -9.59
CA LEU A 16 -4.81 3.47 -8.41
C LEU A 16 -3.34 3.08 -8.53
N LEU A 17 -3.04 1.92 -9.14
CA LEU A 17 -1.66 1.48 -9.34
C LEU A 17 -0.91 2.34 -10.35
N LEU A 18 -1.56 2.73 -11.45
CA LEU A 18 -0.97 3.68 -12.40
C LEU A 18 -0.74 5.05 -11.75
N GLY A 19 -1.66 5.47 -10.86
CA GLY A 19 -1.47 6.66 -10.02
C GLY A 19 -0.22 6.57 -9.14
N VAL A 20 -0.02 5.44 -8.45
CA VAL A 20 1.19 5.20 -7.63
C VAL A 20 2.47 5.25 -8.46
N PHE A 21 2.45 4.62 -9.64
CA PHE A 21 3.60 4.68 -10.55
C PHE A 21 3.92 6.12 -10.91
N HIS A 22 2.90 6.89 -11.28
CA HIS A 22 3.04 8.30 -11.63
C HIS A 22 3.60 9.14 -10.49
N ILE A 23 3.05 9.02 -9.27
CA ILE A 23 3.49 9.76 -8.09
C ILE A 23 5.00 9.55 -7.85
N HIS A 24 5.46 8.30 -7.82
CA HIS A 24 6.88 8.04 -7.54
C HIS A 24 7.79 8.46 -8.70
N ALA A 25 7.32 8.39 -9.94
CA ALA A 25 8.06 8.96 -11.06
C ALA A 25 8.16 10.48 -10.93
N MET A 26 7.11 11.17 -10.46
CA MET A 26 7.17 12.61 -10.18
C MET A 26 8.17 12.93 -9.07
N TYR A 27 8.17 12.19 -7.95
CA TYR A 27 9.19 12.37 -6.90
C TYR A 27 10.60 12.18 -7.43
N ALA A 28 10.83 11.18 -8.28
CA ALA A 28 12.17 10.90 -8.81
C ALA A 28 12.71 12.02 -9.71
N VAL A 29 11.86 12.64 -10.53
CA VAL A 29 12.30 13.70 -11.45
C VAL A 29 12.30 15.09 -10.82
N LEU A 30 11.68 15.25 -9.65
CA LEU A 30 11.34 16.55 -9.06
C LEU A 30 12.57 17.48 -8.95
N ASP A 31 13.67 16.97 -8.39
CA ASP A 31 14.91 17.74 -8.17
C ASP A 31 15.66 18.03 -9.47
N HIS A 32 15.27 17.39 -10.58
CA HIS A 32 15.88 17.54 -11.90
C HIS A 32 15.01 18.37 -12.87
N LEU A 33 13.81 18.80 -12.45
CA LEU A 33 12.97 19.70 -13.22
C LEU A 33 13.55 21.13 -13.14
N GLY A 34 14.21 21.58 -14.21
CA GLY A 34 14.78 22.93 -14.28
C GLY A 34 13.77 24.07 -14.46
N ASP A 35 12.49 23.77 -14.71
CA ASP A 35 11.41 24.76 -14.87
C ASP A 35 10.55 24.86 -13.59
N PRO A 36 10.47 26.02 -12.92
CA PRO A 36 9.64 26.22 -11.74
C PRO A 36 8.16 25.88 -11.95
N GLY A 37 7.65 26.09 -13.18
CA GLY A 37 6.28 25.71 -13.55
C GLY A 37 6.07 24.19 -13.51
N ALA A 38 7.02 23.44 -14.07
CA ALA A 38 7.03 21.98 -14.02
C ALA A 38 7.17 21.44 -12.58
N VAL A 39 8.04 22.02 -11.75
CA VAL A 39 8.18 21.65 -10.33
C VAL A 39 6.84 21.82 -9.59
N ARG A 40 6.18 22.97 -9.76
CA ARG A 40 4.86 23.22 -9.17
C ARG A 40 3.80 22.25 -9.69
N GLY A 41 3.82 21.94 -10.98
CA GLY A 41 2.92 20.97 -11.60
C GLY A 41 3.12 19.55 -11.09
N ALA A 42 4.36 19.14 -10.82
CA ALA A 42 4.68 17.85 -10.22
C ALA A 42 4.18 17.77 -8.77
N TRP A 43 4.50 18.78 -7.94
CA TRP A 43 4.00 18.85 -6.57
C TRP A 43 2.48 18.83 -6.48
N LEU A 44 1.77 19.55 -7.38
CA LEU A 44 0.32 19.53 -7.41
C LEU A 44 -0.22 18.12 -7.69
N GLN A 45 0.36 17.39 -8.64
CA GLN A 45 -0.05 16.01 -8.95
C GLN A 45 0.25 15.06 -7.80
N ILE A 46 1.41 15.19 -7.16
CA ILE A 46 1.77 14.43 -5.97
C ILE A 46 0.76 14.70 -4.85
N LYS A 47 0.49 15.98 -4.54
CA LYS A 47 -0.47 16.39 -3.51
C LYS A 47 -1.88 15.86 -3.76
N LEU A 48 -2.32 15.87 -5.01
CA LEU A 48 -3.65 15.37 -5.40
C LEU A 48 -3.77 13.85 -5.38
N LEU A 49 -2.68 13.09 -5.57
CA LEU A 49 -2.78 11.65 -5.79
C LEU A 49 -2.21 10.80 -4.64
N ALA A 50 -1.15 11.26 -3.96
CA ALA A 50 -0.48 10.50 -2.90
C ALA A 50 -1.37 10.13 -1.68
N PRO A 51 -2.30 11.00 -1.22
CA PRO A 51 -3.18 10.65 -0.10
C PRO A 51 -4.04 9.42 -0.39
N HIS A 52 -4.43 9.26 -1.66
CA HIS A 52 -5.35 8.24 -2.16
C HIS A 52 -4.77 6.83 -2.20
N VAL A 53 -3.48 6.65 -1.94
CA VAL A 53 -2.83 5.33 -1.86
C VAL A 53 -3.49 4.43 -0.81
N VAL A 54 -4.05 5.01 0.27
CA VAL A 54 -4.75 4.27 1.33
C VAL A 54 -5.97 3.47 0.80
N ILE A 55 -6.51 3.84 -0.36
CA ILE A 55 -7.67 3.18 -0.98
C ILE A 55 -7.33 1.76 -1.44
N PHE A 56 -6.05 1.42 -1.62
CA PHE A 56 -5.65 0.02 -1.81
C PHE A 56 -6.10 -0.88 -0.65
N PHE A 57 -6.17 -0.36 0.58
CA PHE A 57 -6.68 -1.12 1.73
C PHE A 57 -8.17 -1.37 1.61
N ALA A 58 -8.96 -0.38 1.18
CA ALA A 58 -10.39 -0.57 0.90
C ALA A 58 -10.63 -1.57 -0.23
N LEU A 59 -9.90 -1.44 -1.34
CA LEU A 59 -9.97 -2.41 -2.45
C LEU A 59 -9.54 -3.82 -2.02
N SER A 60 -8.61 -3.95 -1.08
CA SER A 60 -8.21 -5.23 -0.47
C SER A 60 -9.31 -5.80 0.43
N GLY A 61 -10.01 -4.93 1.18
CA GLY A 61 -11.17 -5.25 1.99
C GLY A 61 -12.33 -5.82 1.17
N ILE A 62 -12.63 -5.25 0.00
CA ILE A 62 -13.68 -5.76 -0.91
C ILE A 62 -13.40 -7.22 -1.30
N THR A 63 -12.14 -7.60 -1.49
CA THR A 63 -11.77 -9.00 -1.79
C THR A 63 -11.70 -9.92 -0.57
N SER A 64 -12.02 -9.40 0.63
CA SER A 64 -11.91 -10.10 1.91
C SER A 64 -13.21 -10.09 2.74
N LYS A 65 -14.40 -10.00 2.11
CA LYS A 65 -15.69 -9.83 2.83
C LYS A 65 -16.01 -10.88 3.87
N SER A 66 -15.68 -12.13 3.57
CA SER A 66 -15.89 -13.27 4.45
C SER A 66 -14.65 -13.54 5.30
N ILE A 67 -13.97 -12.50 5.80
CA ILE A 67 -12.78 -12.69 6.65
C ILE A 67 -13.17 -13.35 7.98
N ALA A 68 -14.35 -13.03 8.52
CA ALA A 68 -14.90 -13.66 9.73
C ALA A 68 -15.14 -15.17 9.56
N ASP A 69 -15.51 -15.61 8.37
CA ASP A 69 -15.78 -17.02 8.06
C ASP A 69 -14.49 -17.84 7.84
N LYS A 70 -13.31 -17.19 7.85
CA LYS A 70 -12.03 -17.88 7.70
C LYS A 70 -11.51 -18.32 9.06
N THR A 71 -10.78 -19.43 9.09
CA THR A 71 -10.02 -19.81 10.27
C THR A 71 -8.87 -18.84 10.49
N PHE A 72 -8.49 -18.62 11.75
CA PHE A 72 -7.32 -17.80 12.08
C PHE A 72 -6.05 -18.26 11.34
N VAL A 73 -5.88 -19.58 11.16
CA VAL A 73 -4.77 -20.18 10.42
C VAL A 73 -4.69 -19.68 8.98
N ILE A 74 -5.83 -19.53 8.28
CA ILE A 74 -5.85 -18.99 6.91
C ILE A 74 -5.44 -17.50 6.91
N VAL A 75 -5.92 -16.73 7.89
CA VAL A 75 -5.59 -15.30 8.02
C VAL A 75 -4.10 -15.12 8.36
N ALA A 76 -3.59 -15.89 9.32
CA ALA A 76 -2.19 -15.88 9.75
C ALA A 76 -1.26 -16.28 8.59
N ASN A 77 -1.57 -17.36 7.85
CA ASN A 77 -0.80 -17.79 6.69
C ASN A 77 -0.67 -16.70 5.61
N ARG A 78 -1.77 -16.00 5.30
CA ARG A 78 -1.76 -14.92 4.31
C ARG A 78 -1.03 -13.69 4.82
N SER A 79 -1.18 -13.36 6.11
CA SER A 79 -0.51 -12.21 6.72
C SER A 79 0.99 -12.43 6.81
N LEU A 80 1.42 -13.63 7.23
CA LEU A 80 2.83 -14.02 7.23
C LEU A 80 3.43 -14.06 5.82
N MET A 81 2.67 -14.54 4.82
CA MET A 81 3.11 -14.47 3.43
C MET A 81 3.41 -13.03 2.98
N LEU A 82 2.57 -12.06 3.35
CA LEU A 82 2.78 -10.64 3.03
C LEU A 82 4.04 -10.09 3.73
N LEU A 83 4.27 -10.44 5.01
CA LEU A 83 5.49 -10.08 5.72
C LEU A 83 6.75 -10.67 5.07
N LEU A 84 6.69 -11.93 4.63
CA LEU A 84 7.78 -12.58 3.89
C LEU A 84 8.04 -11.90 2.55
N ILE A 85 6.98 -11.53 1.81
CA ILE A 85 7.12 -10.76 0.56
C ILE A 85 7.82 -9.42 0.84
N ALA A 86 7.42 -8.70 1.89
CA ALA A 86 8.07 -7.44 2.28
C ALA A 86 9.56 -7.64 2.61
N ALA A 87 9.89 -8.60 3.47
CA ALA A 87 11.25 -8.89 3.90
C ALA A 87 12.16 -9.31 2.74
N PHE A 88 11.71 -10.25 1.90
CA PHE A 88 12.51 -10.69 0.76
C PHE A 88 12.58 -9.64 -0.36
N SER A 89 11.51 -8.87 -0.59
CA SER A 89 11.54 -7.72 -1.51
C SER A 89 12.61 -6.73 -1.11
N HIS A 90 12.71 -6.44 0.19
CA HIS A 90 13.72 -5.56 0.75
C HIS A 90 15.14 -6.10 0.58
N ILE A 91 15.38 -7.39 0.85
CA ILE A 91 16.68 -8.03 0.60
C ILE A 91 17.09 -7.85 -0.87
N ILE A 92 16.18 -8.10 -1.81
CA ILE A 92 16.43 -7.89 -3.24
C ILE A 92 16.71 -6.41 -3.52
N GLY A 93 15.96 -5.49 -2.91
CA GLY A 93 16.19 -4.05 -3.05
C GLY A 93 17.58 -3.61 -2.58
N ILE A 94 18.05 -4.10 -1.42
CA ILE A 94 19.41 -3.85 -0.93
C ILE A 94 20.44 -4.40 -1.90
N LEU A 95 20.26 -5.62 -2.41
CA LEU A 95 21.17 -6.21 -3.39
C LEU A 95 21.25 -5.37 -4.68
N ILE A 96 20.11 -4.89 -5.19
CA ILE A 96 20.06 -3.97 -6.34
C ILE A 96 20.83 -2.68 -6.03
N GLN A 97 20.57 -2.08 -4.87
CA GLN A 97 21.19 -0.81 -4.48
C GLN A 97 22.72 -0.93 -4.39
N TYR A 98 23.22 -1.96 -3.72
CA TYR A 98 24.66 -2.21 -3.60
C TYR A 98 25.32 -2.60 -4.94
N ALA A 99 24.59 -3.30 -5.82
CA ALA A 99 25.10 -3.66 -7.14
C ALA A 99 25.24 -2.45 -8.08
N LEU A 100 24.29 -1.51 -8.02
CA LEU A 100 24.25 -0.35 -8.93
C LEU A 100 25.06 0.84 -8.42
N TRP A 101 25.06 1.10 -7.11
CA TRP A 101 25.63 2.31 -6.52
C TRP A 101 26.96 2.09 -5.79
N GLN A 102 27.49 0.86 -5.83
CA GLN A 102 28.84 0.48 -5.35
C GLN A 102 29.20 0.91 -3.91
N GLU A 103 28.23 1.02 -3.00
CA GLU A 103 28.47 1.37 -1.59
C GLU A 103 28.96 0.17 -0.74
N TRP A 104 29.95 -0.59 -1.20
CA TRP A 104 30.50 -1.72 -0.44
C TRP A 104 31.40 -1.24 0.71
N ILE A 105 30.76 -0.80 1.80
CA ILE A 105 31.45 -0.14 2.93
C ILE A 105 31.87 -1.15 4.02
N SER A 106 31.09 -2.21 4.28
CA SER A 106 31.49 -3.37 5.11
C SER A 106 30.42 -4.47 5.18
N ALA A 107 30.82 -5.71 5.49
CA ALA A 107 29.88 -6.83 5.73
C ALA A 107 28.93 -6.58 6.91
N TYR A 108 29.40 -5.89 7.96
CA TYR A 108 28.58 -5.49 9.10
C TYR A 108 27.47 -4.51 8.68
N ARG A 109 27.80 -3.47 7.90
CA ARG A 109 26.81 -2.50 7.41
C ARG A 109 25.80 -3.18 6.48
N PHE A 110 26.26 -4.02 5.56
CA PHE A 110 25.38 -4.81 4.69
C PHE A 110 24.41 -5.69 5.49
N ALA A 111 24.91 -6.44 6.48
CA ALA A 111 24.04 -7.26 7.35
C ALA A 111 23.06 -6.40 8.16
N LYS A 112 23.51 -5.25 8.67
CA LYS A 112 22.67 -4.30 9.41
C LYS A 112 21.56 -3.73 8.52
N ASP A 113 21.87 -3.35 7.28
CA ASP A 113 20.92 -2.76 6.33
C ASP A 113 19.84 -3.77 5.93
N ILE A 114 20.16 -5.08 5.90
CA ILE A 114 19.19 -6.16 5.69
C ILE A 114 18.34 -6.43 6.94
N VAL A 115 19.00 -6.61 8.09
CA VAL A 115 18.35 -7.17 9.28
C VAL A 115 17.51 -6.12 10.00
N LYS A 116 18.02 -4.88 10.10
CA LYS A 116 17.39 -3.81 10.88
C LYS A 116 15.95 -3.51 10.42
N PRO A 117 15.65 -3.33 9.12
CA PRO A 117 14.29 -3.06 8.68
C PRO A 117 13.33 -4.24 8.86
N ILE A 118 13.83 -5.47 8.76
CA ILE A 118 13.02 -6.68 8.98
C ILE A 118 12.60 -6.80 10.45
N ILE A 119 13.52 -6.53 11.38
CA ILE A 119 13.24 -6.57 12.82
C ILE A 119 12.31 -5.44 13.25
N TYR A 120 12.56 -4.22 12.76
CA TYR A 120 11.75 -3.07 13.16
C TYR A 120 10.45 -2.94 12.36
N GLY A 121 10.32 -3.64 11.24
CA GLY A 121 9.17 -3.53 10.36
C GLY A 121 9.03 -2.17 9.70
N THR A 122 10.09 -1.37 9.64
CA THR A 122 10.12 -0.03 9.02
C THR A 122 11.53 0.30 8.51
N GLY A 123 11.65 1.29 7.64
CA GLY A 123 12.93 1.66 7.01
C GLY A 123 13.36 0.69 5.91
N TYR A 124 12.41 0.04 5.26
CA TYR A 124 12.69 -0.86 4.15
C TYR A 124 13.23 -0.08 2.94
N ALA A 125 14.23 -0.66 2.27
CA ALA A 125 14.77 -0.11 1.03
C ALA A 125 13.72 -0.04 -0.08
N THR A 126 12.84 -1.04 -0.21
CA THR A 126 11.75 -0.99 -1.18
C THR A 126 10.57 -0.27 -0.55
N PHE A 127 10.20 0.86 -1.13
CA PHE A 127 9.05 1.65 -0.69
C PHE A 127 7.79 0.78 -0.48
N VAL A 128 7.53 -0.14 -1.39
CA VAL A 128 6.33 -0.98 -1.37
C VAL A 128 6.22 -1.94 -0.17
N ALA A 129 7.33 -2.22 0.53
CA ALA A 129 7.32 -3.12 1.67
C ALA A 129 6.40 -2.65 2.82
N TRP A 130 6.31 -1.33 3.06
CA TRP A 130 5.43 -0.78 4.10
C TRP A 130 3.98 -1.20 3.88
N PHE A 131 3.50 -1.17 2.63
CA PHE A 131 2.13 -1.52 2.29
C PHE A 131 1.81 -2.98 2.64
N PHE A 132 2.75 -3.91 2.37
CA PHE A 132 2.58 -5.32 2.70
C PHE A 132 2.60 -5.57 4.21
N VAL A 133 3.45 -4.86 4.95
CA VAL A 133 3.49 -4.93 6.42
C VAL A 133 2.18 -4.45 7.02
N VAL A 134 1.73 -3.26 6.63
CA VAL A 134 0.45 -2.71 7.11
C VAL A 134 -0.70 -3.64 6.75
N LEU A 135 -0.78 -4.11 5.50
CA LEU A 135 -1.84 -5.02 5.06
C LEU A 135 -1.84 -6.34 5.83
N ALA A 136 -0.67 -6.89 6.17
CA ALA A 136 -0.56 -8.09 7.00
C ALA A 136 -1.19 -7.86 8.38
N ILE A 137 -0.85 -6.74 9.02
CA ILE A 137 -1.30 -6.42 10.37
C ILE A 137 -2.80 -6.12 10.38
N ILE A 138 -3.27 -5.23 9.52
CA ILE A 138 -4.68 -4.82 9.51
C ILE A 138 -5.64 -5.97 9.15
N ARG A 139 -5.18 -7.00 8.40
CA ARG A 139 -5.97 -8.23 8.16
C ARG A 139 -6.22 -9.01 9.45
N VAL A 140 -5.24 -9.07 10.34
CA VAL A 140 -5.38 -9.72 11.66
C VAL A 140 -6.33 -8.90 12.53
N PHE A 141 -6.18 -7.57 12.59
CA PHE A 141 -7.12 -6.70 13.29
C PHE A 141 -8.55 -6.85 12.75
N ALA A 142 -8.74 -6.84 11.42
CA ALA A 142 -10.05 -6.97 10.79
C ALA A 142 -10.68 -8.34 11.07
N PHE A 143 -9.89 -9.41 11.10
CA PHE A 143 -10.36 -10.73 11.50
C PHE A 143 -10.91 -10.70 12.92
N PHE A 144 -10.15 -10.24 13.91
CA PHE A 144 -10.62 -10.20 15.30
C PHE A 144 -11.79 -9.23 15.50
N PHE A 145 -11.79 -8.09 14.82
CA PHE A 145 -12.90 -7.13 14.88
C PHE A 145 -14.22 -7.74 14.43
N THR A 146 -14.19 -8.51 13.34
CA THR A 146 -15.38 -9.14 12.77
C THR A 146 -15.77 -10.45 13.45
N TRP A 147 -14.79 -11.19 13.99
CA TRP A 147 -15.02 -12.47 14.67
C TRP A 147 -15.47 -12.29 16.13
N ASN A 148 -14.77 -11.47 16.91
CA ASN A 148 -15.07 -11.28 18.33
C ASN A 148 -14.42 -9.99 18.89
N LEU A 149 -15.28 -9.03 19.24
CA LEU A 149 -14.88 -7.71 19.71
C LEU A 149 -13.96 -7.73 20.94
N ARG A 150 -14.11 -8.71 21.86
CA ARG A 150 -13.27 -8.78 23.07
C ARG A 150 -11.81 -9.06 22.72
N TYR A 151 -11.56 -9.97 21.78
CA TYR A 151 -10.20 -10.26 21.32
C TYR A 151 -9.62 -9.10 20.51
N PHE A 152 -10.45 -8.39 19.74
CA PHE A 152 -10.02 -7.17 19.06
C PHE A 152 -9.60 -6.06 20.04
N VAL A 153 -10.37 -5.83 21.10
CA VAL A 153 -10.03 -4.86 22.14
C VAL A 153 -8.72 -5.28 22.83
N ALA A 154 -8.58 -6.55 23.21
CA ALA A 154 -7.34 -7.05 23.80
C ALA A 154 -6.13 -6.86 22.89
N LEU A 155 -6.26 -7.17 21.59
CA LEU A 155 -5.21 -6.96 20.60
C LEU A 155 -4.86 -5.48 20.45
N THR A 156 -5.87 -4.60 20.40
CA THR A 156 -5.67 -3.15 20.32
C THR A 156 -4.93 -2.62 21.55
N VAL A 157 -5.31 -3.06 22.75
CA VAL A 157 -4.63 -2.68 24.00
C VAL A 157 -3.17 -3.13 23.98
N ILE A 158 -2.88 -4.38 23.58
CA ILE A 158 -1.51 -4.89 23.46
C ILE A 158 -0.71 -4.07 22.44
N ALA A 159 -1.30 -3.77 21.29
CA ALA A 159 -0.67 -2.97 20.25
C ALA A 159 -0.36 -1.54 20.71
N THR A 160 -1.32 -0.85 21.33
CA THR A 160 -1.13 0.49 21.89
C THR A 160 -0.09 0.50 23.00
N ALA A 161 -0.10 -0.49 23.89
CA ALA A 161 0.94 -0.65 24.91
C ALA A 161 2.32 -0.89 24.28
N GLY A 162 2.39 -1.68 23.20
CA GLY A 162 3.62 -1.88 22.43
C GLY A 162 4.15 -0.60 21.79
N VAL A 163 3.27 0.25 21.24
CA VAL A 163 3.64 1.57 20.71
C VAL A 163 4.10 2.51 21.83
N ALA A 164 3.40 2.56 22.96
CA ALA A 164 3.82 3.36 24.11
C ALA A 164 5.19 2.90 24.65
N ALA A 165 5.40 1.59 24.74
CA ALA A 165 6.67 1.01 25.15
C ALA A 165 7.80 1.32 24.16
N SER A 166 7.55 1.28 22.85
CA SER A 166 8.59 1.60 21.85
C SER A 166 9.03 3.06 21.92
N ILE A 167 8.08 3.98 22.14
CA ILE A 167 8.35 5.40 22.38
C ILE A 167 9.17 5.58 23.67
N TYR A 168 8.75 4.95 24.77
CA TYR A 168 9.44 5.01 26.05
C TYR A 168 10.89 4.50 25.97
N LEU A 169 11.09 3.39 25.25
CA LEU A 169 12.40 2.77 25.02
C LEU A 169 13.25 3.47 23.94
N LYS A 170 12.75 4.56 23.34
CA LYS A 170 13.42 5.31 22.26
C LYS A 170 13.81 4.42 21.08
N LEU A 171 12.98 3.42 20.77
CA LEU A 171 13.12 2.63 19.55
C LEU A 171 12.84 3.52 18.33
N PRO A 172 13.24 3.10 17.10
CA PRO A 172 12.89 3.83 15.90
C PRO A 172 11.39 4.13 15.85
N ASP A 173 11.08 5.38 15.49
CA ASP A 173 9.72 5.82 15.32
C ASP A 173 9.03 4.99 14.22
N ASN A 174 7.70 4.86 14.31
CA ASN A 174 6.90 4.12 13.33
C ASN A 174 7.24 2.61 13.16
N LEU A 175 7.63 1.91 14.24
CA LEU A 175 7.81 0.43 14.21
C LEU A 175 6.62 -0.29 13.57
N TYR A 176 6.91 -1.23 12.67
CA TYR A 176 5.92 -1.98 11.89
C TYR A 176 4.87 -1.09 11.21
N GLU A 177 5.26 0.13 10.87
CA GLU A 177 4.43 1.12 10.18
C GLU A 177 3.15 1.46 10.98
N TRP A 178 3.22 1.47 12.32
CA TRP A 178 2.04 1.63 13.19
C TRP A 178 1.21 2.88 12.94
N ARG A 179 1.84 3.96 12.47
CA ARG A 179 1.13 5.21 12.15
C ARG A 179 0.09 5.01 11.06
N ASN A 180 0.32 4.05 10.16
CA ASN A 180 -0.58 3.70 9.06
C ASN A 180 -1.81 2.89 9.46
N TRP A 181 -1.72 2.17 10.59
CA TRP A 181 -2.71 1.15 10.93
C TRP A 181 -4.13 1.71 11.06
N PRO A 182 -4.38 2.86 11.72
CA PRO A 182 -5.75 3.36 11.87
C PRO A 182 -6.43 3.64 10.53
N ALA A 183 -5.74 4.35 9.63
CA ALA A 183 -6.29 4.71 8.33
C ALA A 183 -6.48 3.48 7.43
N ALA A 184 -5.48 2.60 7.38
CA ALA A 184 -5.53 1.37 6.62
C ALA A 184 -6.64 0.42 7.14
N PHE A 185 -6.76 0.28 8.46
CA PHE A 185 -7.78 -0.55 9.10
C PHE A 185 -9.19 -0.04 8.79
N LEU A 186 -9.43 1.26 8.93
CA LEU A 186 -10.73 1.87 8.63
C LEU A 186 -11.11 1.68 7.16
N MET A 187 -10.19 1.96 6.24
CA MET A 187 -10.42 1.76 4.81
C MET A 187 -10.66 0.29 4.47
N PHE A 188 -9.88 -0.62 5.04
CA PHE A 188 -10.07 -2.06 4.85
C PHE A 188 -11.45 -2.51 5.34
N LEU A 189 -11.86 -2.10 6.54
CA LEU A 189 -13.20 -2.41 7.06
C LEU A 189 -14.29 -1.85 6.17
N LEU A 190 -14.19 -0.60 5.72
CA LEU A 190 -15.13 -0.03 4.75
C LEU A 190 -15.24 -0.91 3.51
N GLY A 191 -14.10 -1.34 2.96
CA GLY A 191 -14.04 -2.26 1.83
C GLY A 191 -14.78 -3.58 2.08
N THR A 192 -14.64 -4.19 3.27
CA THR A 192 -15.34 -5.44 3.61
C THR A 192 -16.87 -5.30 3.62
N ARG A 193 -17.39 -4.08 3.76
CA ARG A 193 -18.85 -3.81 3.80
C ARG A 193 -19.45 -3.53 2.42
N ILE A 194 -18.65 -3.34 1.37
CA ILE A 194 -19.15 -2.97 0.04
C ILE A 194 -19.38 -4.20 -0.83
N ALA A 195 -20.62 -4.44 -1.28
CA ALA A 195 -20.95 -5.55 -2.18
C ALA A 195 -20.17 -5.51 -3.52
N GLU A 196 -19.90 -6.67 -4.11
CA GLU A 196 -19.06 -6.78 -5.29
C GLU A 196 -19.97 -6.43 -6.45
N GLY A 197 -19.62 -5.40 -7.21
CA GLY A 197 -20.57 -4.81 -8.15
C GLY A 197 -21.62 -3.90 -7.51
N TRP A 198 -21.42 -3.40 -6.28
CA TRP A 198 -22.23 -2.30 -5.74
C TRP A 198 -22.09 -1.04 -6.60
N ARG A 199 -23.24 -0.42 -6.92
CA ARG A 199 -23.35 0.70 -7.85
C ARG A 199 -23.44 2.03 -7.11
N VAL A 200 -22.42 2.87 -7.30
CA VAL A 200 -22.47 4.26 -6.84
C VAL A 200 -23.39 5.04 -7.78
N PRO A 201 -24.45 5.71 -7.29
CA PRO A 201 -25.32 6.54 -8.11
C PRO A 201 -24.57 7.69 -8.78
N HIS A 202 -24.98 8.10 -9.99
CA HIS A 202 -24.30 9.18 -10.74
C HIS A 202 -24.28 10.51 -9.99
N TRP A 203 -25.37 10.84 -9.28
CA TRP A 203 -25.47 12.07 -8.48
C TRP A 203 -24.52 12.07 -7.27
N VAL A 204 -24.05 10.91 -6.83
CA VAL A 204 -23.00 10.79 -5.79
C VAL A 204 -21.62 10.78 -6.44
N GLY A 205 -21.46 10.06 -7.54
CA GLY A 205 -20.17 9.75 -8.14
C GLY A 205 -19.35 10.97 -8.58
N LEU A 206 -19.93 11.87 -9.37
CA LEU A 206 -19.21 13.05 -9.86
C LEU A 206 -18.83 14.01 -8.71
N PRO A 207 -19.74 14.40 -7.80
CA PRO A 207 -19.36 15.20 -6.63
C PRO A 207 -18.32 14.51 -5.76
N ALA A 208 -18.38 13.19 -5.60
CA ALA A 208 -17.41 12.44 -4.82
C ALA A 208 -16.00 12.46 -5.44
N VAL A 209 -15.87 12.40 -6.76
CA VAL A 209 -14.57 12.61 -7.45
C VAL A 209 -14.05 14.03 -7.21
N ALA A 210 -14.88 15.04 -7.45
CA ALA A 210 -14.47 16.44 -7.31
C ALA A 210 -14.07 16.77 -5.86
N ALA A 211 -14.89 16.39 -4.88
CA ALA A 211 -14.61 16.61 -3.47
C ALA A 211 -13.44 15.76 -2.95
N GLY A 212 -13.30 14.51 -3.44
CA GLY A 212 -12.18 13.64 -3.12
C GLY A 212 -10.84 14.23 -3.55
N LEU A 213 -10.76 14.76 -4.78
CA LEU A 213 -9.57 15.45 -5.30
C LEU A 213 -9.32 16.82 -4.65
N ALA A 214 -10.38 17.53 -4.27
CA ALA A 214 -10.27 18.82 -3.60
C ALA A 214 -9.81 18.70 -2.14
N GLY A 215 -10.16 17.59 -1.46
CA GLY A 215 -9.80 17.33 -0.06
C GLY A 215 -8.31 17.53 0.22
N PRO A 216 -7.39 16.87 -0.51
CA PRO A 216 -5.95 17.08 -0.37
C PRO A 216 -5.46 18.52 -0.56
N VAL A 217 -6.13 19.31 -1.40
CA VAL A 217 -5.75 20.72 -1.64
C VAL A 217 -5.95 21.56 -0.39
N PHE A 218 -7.05 21.31 0.32
CA PHE A 218 -7.43 22.04 1.52
C PHE A 218 -6.91 21.41 2.82
N ASN A 219 -6.37 20.19 2.76
CA ASN A 219 -5.85 19.52 3.93
C ASN A 219 -4.46 20.06 4.30
N SER A 220 -4.31 20.44 5.58
CA SER A 220 -3.08 20.95 6.18
C SER A 220 -3.03 20.58 7.65
N PRO A 221 -1.86 20.34 8.25
CA PRO A 221 -1.72 20.21 9.70
C PRO A 221 -2.17 21.46 10.47
N THR A 222 -2.12 22.64 9.84
CA THR A 222 -2.49 23.92 10.45
C THR A 222 -3.93 24.36 10.15
N LEU A 223 -4.76 23.49 9.55
CA LEU A 223 -6.12 23.85 9.12
C LEU A 223 -6.98 24.45 10.24
N LEU A 224 -6.83 23.97 11.48
CA LEU A 224 -7.59 24.46 12.63
C LEU A 224 -7.11 25.82 13.14
N THR A 225 -5.83 26.16 12.94
CA THR A 225 -5.25 27.43 13.39
C THR A 225 -5.34 28.51 12.31
N ASP A 226 -5.05 28.15 11.07
CA ASP A 226 -4.87 29.09 9.96
C ASP A 226 -6.10 29.13 9.03
N GLY A 227 -7.05 28.20 9.22
CA GLY A 227 -8.20 28.05 8.34
C GLY A 227 -7.86 27.41 6.99
N ILE A 228 -8.82 27.44 6.07
CA ILE A 228 -8.64 26.90 4.72
C ILE A 228 -7.65 27.79 3.96
N CYS A 229 -6.48 27.24 3.64
CA CYS A 229 -5.48 27.98 2.90
C CYS A 229 -4.90 27.19 1.73
N ILE A 230 -5.17 27.68 0.52
CA ILE A 230 -4.72 27.07 -0.73
C ILE A 230 -3.22 27.31 -0.96
N VAL A 231 -2.66 28.36 -0.34
CA VAL A 231 -1.31 28.87 -0.63
C VAL A 231 -0.31 28.64 0.51
N CYS A 232 -0.78 28.27 1.71
CA CYS A 232 0.05 28.30 2.92
C CYS A 232 1.08 27.17 2.95
N ASP A 233 0.76 26.01 2.35
CA ASP A 233 1.71 24.92 2.26
C ASP A 233 1.51 24.11 0.97
N PRO A 234 2.07 24.57 -0.15
CA PRO A 234 2.01 23.82 -1.40
C PRO A 234 2.86 22.53 -1.35
N GLN A 235 3.74 22.39 -0.35
CA GLN A 235 4.65 21.24 -0.21
C GLN A 235 4.09 20.18 0.75
N PHE A 236 3.14 20.52 1.62
CA PHE A 236 2.45 19.53 2.42
C PHE A 236 1.68 18.56 1.53
N VAL A 237 2.07 17.29 1.64
CA VAL A 237 1.40 16.14 1.03
C VAL A 237 0.94 15.25 2.16
N ALA A 238 -0.34 14.85 2.13
CA ALA A 238 -0.82 13.89 3.10
C ALA A 238 -0.26 12.50 2.73
N GLU A 239 0.79 12.09 3.43
CA GLU A 239 1.52 10.84 3.18
C GLU A 239 1.17 9.84 4.28
N PRO A 240 0.25 8.88 4.03
CA PRO A 240 -0.15 7.93 5.05
C PRO A 240 1.06 7.17 5.61
N MET A 241 2.01 6.81 4.75
CA MET A 241 3.21 6.03 5.08
C MET A 241 4.01 6.55 6.28
N VAL A 242 4.12 7.88 6.44
CA VAL A 242 4.89 8.51 7.52
C VAL A 242 3.98 9.02 8.65
N GLY A 243 2.67 8.79 8.54
CA GLY A 243 1.64 9.33 9.42
C GLY A 243 1.36 10.82 9.20
N GLY A 244 1.76 11.38 8.06
CA GLY A 244 1.55 12.77 7.70
C GLY A 244 0.12 13.02 7.23
N TYR A 245 -0.87 12.96 8.10
CA TYR A 245 -2.29 13.04 7.69
C TYR A 245 -2.84 14.46 7.54
N GLY A 246 -2.20 15.47 8.14
CA GLY A 246 -2.77 16.81 8.25
C GLY A 246 -3.98 16.81 9.18
N PHE A 247 -5.07 17.49 8.78
CA PHE A 247 -6.31 17.46 9.53
C PHE A 247 -7.09 16.16 9.25
N MET A 248 -6.95 15.20 10.17
CA MET A 248 -7.48 13.83 10.02
C MET A 248 -8.96 13.73 9.59
N PRO A 249 -9.92 14.52 10.12
CA PRO A 249 -11.31 14.43 9.66
C PRO A 249 -11.48 14.76 8.17
N LEU A 250 -10.80 15.79 7.66
CA LEU A 250 -10.83 16.16 6.25
C LEU A 250 -10.11 15.12 5.39
N TYR A 251 -8.98 14.58 5.88
CA TYR A 251 -8.30 13.46 5.23
C TYR A 251 -9.26 12.29 5.00
N PHE A 252 -9.89 11.77 6.06
CA PHE A 252 -10.81 10.63 5.93
C PHE A 252 -12.04 10.92 5.06
N LEU A 253 -12.61 12.13 5.17
CA LEU A 253 -13.72 12.54 4.31
C LEU A 253 -13.30 12.55 2.83
N GLY A 254 -12.14 13.14 2.52
CA GLY A 254 -11.58 13.16 1.17
C GLY A 254 -11.34 11.75 0.63
N GLU A 255 -10.75 10.88 1.44
CA GLU A 255 -10.46 9.49 1.04
C GLU A 255 -11.72 8.64 0.83
N PHE A 256 -12.75 8.81 1.67
CA PHE A 256 -14.03 8.15 1.45
C PHE A 256 -14.71 8.61 0.16
N LEU A 257 -14.75 9.92 -0.07
CA LEU A 257 -15.32 10.49 -1.30
C LEU A 257 -14.54 10.05 -2.53
N PHE A 258 -13.21 10.12 -2.51
CA PHE A 258 -12.39 9.66 -3.63
C PHE A 258 -12.59 8.16 -3.87
N PHE A 259 -12.68 7.33 -2.84
CA PHE A 259 -12.94 5.90 -3.01
C PHE A 259 -14.30 5.62 -3.69
N PHE A 260 -15.36 6.28 -3.26
CA PHE A 260 -16.67 6.17 -3.93
C PHE A 260 -16.62 6.70 -5.37
N GLY A 261 -15.95 7.83 -5.59
CA GLY A 261 -15.68 8.38 -6.91
C GLY A 261 -14.91 7.41 -7.80
N LEU A 262 -13.89 6.74 -7.28
CA LEU A 262 -13.07 5.75 -7.98
C LEU A 262 -13.91 4.53 -8.40
N LEU A 263 -14.76 4.01 -7.52
CA LEU A 263 -15.69 2.91 -7.86
C LEU A 263 -16.68 3.33 -8.95
N TRP A 264 -17.15 4.58 -8.93
CA TRP A 264 -18.02 5.14 -9.97
C TRP A 264 -17.28 5.30 -11.31
N VAL A 265 -16.13 5.96 -11.33
CA VAL A 265 -15.28 6.14 -12.52
C VAL A 265 -14.92 4.79 -13.14
N SER A 266 -14.57 3.80 -12.32
CA SER A 266 -14.22 2.46 -12.79
C SER A 266 -15.36 1.78 -13.56
N ARG A 267 -16.61 2.09 -13.25
CA ARG A 267 -17.79 1.59 -13.98
C ARG A 267 -18.01 2.29 -15.30
N LEU A 268 -17.80 3.61 -15.34
CA LEU A 268 -17.86 4.35 -16.60
C LEU A 268 -16.80 3.84 -17.57
N ILE A 269 -15.59 3.63 -17.05
CA ILE A 269 -14.46 3.11 -17.81
C ILE A 269 -14.71 1.67 -18.26
N ALA A 270 -15.47 0.85 -17.52
CA ALA A 270 -15.75 -0.53 -17.88
C ALA A 270 -16.40 -0.71 -19.26
N ALA A 271 -17.03 0.33 -19.81
CA ALA A 271 -17.63 0.34 -21.15
C ALA A 271 -16.66 0.80 -22.26
N THR A 272 -15.41 1.11 -21.93
CA THR A 272 -14.43 1.70 -22.87
C THR A 272 -13.31 0.70 -23.21
N PRO A 273 -12.58 0.90 -24.33
CA PRO A 273 -11.47 0.02 -24.72
C PRO A 273 -10.33 -0.06 -23.70
N ILE A 274 -10.10 1.00 -22.90
CA ILE A 274 -9.02 1.02 -21.89
C ILE A 274 -9.31 0.10 -20.69
N ALA A 275 -10.57 -0.34 -20.50
CA ALA A 275 -10.94 -1.21 -19.39
C ALA A 275 -10.15 -2.51 -19.36
N GLY A 276 -9.90 -3.12 -20.53
CA GLY A 276 -9.11 -4.36 -20.63
C GLY A 276 -7.70 -4.19 -20.08
N PHE A 277 -7.05 -3.06 -20.40
CA PHE A 277 -5.73 -2.72 -19.89
C PHE A 277 -5.74 -2.50 -18.37
N LEU A 278 -6.71 -1.74 -17.85
CA LEU A 278 -6.80 -1.46 -16.41
C LEU A 278 -7.13 -2.72 -15.60
N VAL A 279 -7.98 -3.62 -16.12
CA VAL A 279 -8.20 -4.94 -15.52
C VAL A 279 -6.93 -5.78 -15.54
N TYR A 280 -6.19 -5.76 -16.66
CA TYR A 280 -4.91 -6.46 -16.76
C TYR A 280 -3.94 -6.00 -15.65
N VAL A 281 -3.78 -4.69 -15.47
CA VAL A 281 -2.94 -4.07 -14.43
C VAL A 281 -3.48 -4.41 -13.03
N GLY A 282 -4.78 -4.22 -12.79
CA GLY A 282 -5.41 -4.43 -11.49
C GLY A 282 -5.32 -5.87 -10.98
N ARG A 283 -5.50 -6.88 -11.85
CA ARG A 283 -5.32 -8.31 -11.52
C ARG A 283 -3.90 -8.66 -11.11
N ARG A 284 -2.93 -7.90 -11.61
CA ARG A 284 -1.49 -8.11 -11.38
C ARG A 284 -0.92 -7.17 -10.33
N SER A 285 -1.78 -6.41 -9.65
CA SER A 285 -1.40 -5.32 -8.74
C SER A 285 -0.35 -5.71 -7.71
N ILE A 286 -0.44 -6.87 -7.05
CA ILE A 286 0.58 -7.30 -6.07
C ILE A 286 1.96 -7.45 -6.71
N LYS A 287 2.04 -8.12 -7.87
CA LYS A 287 3.31 -8.35 -8.58
C LYS A 287 3.88 -7.06 -9.16
N LEU A 288 3.00 -6.24 -9.74
CA LEU A 288 3.35 -4.95 -10.31
C LEU A 288 3.80 -3.95 -9.24
N LEU A 289 3.15 -3.95 -8.07
CA LEU A 289 3.58 -3.16 -6.93
C LEU A 289 4.93 -3.65 -6.41
N LEU A 290 5.13 -4.97 -6.26
CA LEU A 290 6.44 -5.52 -5.87
C LEU A 290 7.56 -5.09 -6.85
N LEU A 291 7.30 -5.22 -8.15
CA LEU A 291 8.22 -4.80 -9.21
C LEU A 291 8.49 -3.29 -9.14
N HIS A 292 7.46 -2.48 -8.88
CA HIS A 292 7.59 -1.03 -8.79
C HIS A 292 8.60 -0.60 -7.71
N GLY A 293 8.60 -1.26 -6.55
CA GLY A 293 9.61 -1.03 -5.52
C GLY A 293 11.05 -1.24 -6.01
N TRP A 294 11.28 -2.20 -6.90
CA TRP A 294 12.60 -2.45 -7.50
C TRP A 294 12.93 -1.48 -8.64
N VAL A 295 11.93 -1.06 -9.42
CA VAL A 295 12.08 -0.05 -10.48
C VAL A 295 12.51 1.28 -9.91
N ILE A 296 11.95 1.71 -8.78
CA ILE A 296 12.37 2.93 -8.08
C ILE A 296 13.87 2.87 -7.75
N LEU A 297 14.34 1.76 -7.18
CA LEU A 297 15.74 1.62 -6.74
C LEU A 297 16.75 1.50 -7.88
N SER A 298 16.33 0.98 -9.05
CA SER A 298 17.23 0.66 -10.16
C SER A 298 17.17 1.64 -11.32
N ILE A 299 15.97 2.06 -11.72
CA ILE A 299 15.76 2.79 -12.97
C ILE A 299 15.51 4.26 -12.71
N TYR A 300 14.72 4.61 -11.70
CA TYR A 300 14.32 6.01 -11.49
C TYR A 300 15.52 6.92 -11.22
N GLY A 301 16.48 6.47 -10.43
CA GLY A 301 17.72 7.22 -10.19
C GLY A 301 18.47 7.56 -11.48
N VAL A 302 18.49 6.68 -12.48
CA VAL A 302 19.15 6.95 -13.78
C VAL A 302 18.23 7.77 -14.70
N ALA A 303 16.95 7.41 -14.76
CA ALA A 303 15.97 8.05 -15.63
C ALA A 303 15.72 9.52 -15.28
N ALA A 304 15.88 9.88 -14.01
CA ALA A 304 15.69 11.25 -13.54
C ALA A 304 16.73 12.25 -14.09
N TYR A 305 17.92 11.77 -14.47
CA TYR A 305 18.95 12.61 -15.09
C TYR A 305 18.77 12.81 -16.59
N LEU A 306 17.83 12.09 -17.23
CA LEU A 306 17.56 12.27 -18.64
C LEU A 306 16.79 13.60 -18.82
N PRO A 307 17.38 14.60 -19.51
CA PRO A 307 16.77 15.91 -19.61
C PRO A 307 15.41 15.80 -20.32
N PRO A 308 14.31 16.25 -19.71
CA PRO A 308 13.03 16.25 -20.38
C PRO A 308 13.07 17.21 -21.57
N THR A 309 12.81 16.69 -22.77
CA THR A 309 12.71 17.50 -24.00
C THR A 309 11.39 18.26 -24.09
N TRP A 310 10.40 17.88 -23.28
CA TRP A 310 9.05 18.45 -23.28
C TRP A 310 8.80 19.29 -22.02
N ARG A 311 7.87 20.26 -22.12
CA ARG A 311 7.42 21.11 -21.01
C ARG A 311 5.91 21.04 -20.86
N GLY A 312 5.39 21.41 -19.68
CA GLY A 312 3.95 21.49 -19.42
C GLY A 312 3.23 20.13 -19.44
N VAL A 313 1.99 20.09 -19.95
CA VAL A 313 1.17 18.87 -19.97
C VAL A 313 1.82 17.69 -20.73
N PRO A 314 2.42 17.89 -21.92
CA PRO A 314 3.11 16.81 -22.63
C PRO A 314 4.19 16.11 -21.81
N LEU A 315 4.93 16.84 -20.97
CA LEU A 315 5.94 16.26 -20.08
C LEU A 315 5.33 15.22 -19.15
N PHE A 316 4.27 15.59 -18.44
CA PHE A 316 3.63 14.70 -17.46
C PHE A 316 2.95 13.50 -18.11
N LEU A 317 2.33 13.68 -19.27
CA LEU A 317 1.78 12.58 -20.06
C LEU A 317 2.87 11.64 -20.57
N GLY A 318 4.00 12.20 -21.01
CA GLY A 318 5.18 11.44 -21.42
C GLY A 318 5.73 10.58 -20.28
N ILE A 319 5.91 11.16 -19.10
CA ILE A 319 6.37 10.43 -17.90
C ILE A 319 5.36 9.34 -17.52
N PHE A 320 4.06 9.66 -17.48
CA PHE A 320 3.01 8.68 -17.17
C PHE A 320 3.05 7.49 -18.14
N ALA A 321 3.09 7.76 -19.45
CA ALA A 321 3.08 6.75 -20.49
C ALA A 321 4.37 5.91 -20.46
N ALA A 322 5.54 6.54 -20.44
CA ALA A 322 6.84 5.87 -20.42
C ALA A 322 6.97 4.97 -19.18
N ASN A 323 6.60 5.49 -18.02
CA ASN A 323 6.65 4.75 -16.76
C ASN A 323 5.67 3.56 -16.75
N THR A 324 4.46 3.76 -17.28
CA THR A 324 3.47 2.68 -17.42
C THR A 324 3.98 1.58 -18.34
N LEU A 325 4.50 1.95 -19.52
CA LEU A 325 5.05 1.00 -20.49
C LEU A 325 6.23 0.22 -19.91
N LEU A 326 7.13 0.91 -19.19
CA LEU A 326 8.25 0.29 -18.50
C LEU A 326 7.79 -0.80 -17.52
N HIS A 327 6.81 -0.50 -16.67
CA HIS A 327 6.29 -1.46 -15.69
C HIS A 327 5.62 -2.66 -16.36
N VAL A 328 4.87 -2.45 -17.43
CA VAL A 328 4.23 -3.54 -18.19
C VAL A 328 5.28 -4.42 -18.86
N LEU A 329 6.27 -3.81 -19.52
CA LEU A 329 7.35 -4.54 -20.19
C LEU A 329 8.16 -5.38 -19.19
N LEU A 330 8.61 -4.76 -18.10
CA LEU A 330 9.36 -5.45 -17.05
C LEU A 330 8.53 -6.55 -16.39
N TYR A 331 7.23 -6.32 -16.19
CA TYR A 331 6.33 -7.35 -15.68
C TYR A 331 6.27 -8.55 -16.63
N GLU A 332 6.11 -8.35 -17.94
CA GLU A 332 6.05 -9.47 -18.89
C GLU A 332 7.35 -10.28 -18.90
N ILE A 333 8.51 -9.62 -18.75
CA ILE A 333 9.82 -10.28 -18.62
C ILE A 333 9.92 -11.05 -17.30
N LEU A 334 9.48 -10.47 -16.18
CA LEU A 334 9.72 -10.97 -14.83
C LEU A 334 8.55 -11.75 -14.22
N ASN A 335 7.42 -11.90 -14.92
CA ASN A 335 6.22 -12.51 -14.36
C ASN A 335 6.45 -13.95 -13.84
N LYS A 336 7.17 -14.79 -14.60
CA LYS A 336 7.47 -16.17 -14.17
C LYS A 336 8.37 -16.21 -12.92
N PRO A 337 9.48 -15.46 -12.83
CA PRO A 337 10.24 -15.30 -11.59
C PRO A 337 9.38 -14.80 -10.41
N LEU A 338 8.53 -13.80 -10.64
CA LEU A 338 7.64 -13.23 -9.62
C LEU A 338 6.64 -14.27 -9.09
N ASP A 339 6.09 -15.12 -9.96
CA ASP A 339 5.21 -16.23 -9.56
C ASP A 339 5.92 -17.22 -8.64
N ARG A 340 7.15 -17.62 -9.01
CA ARG A 340 7.96 -18.54 -8.19
C ARG A 340 8.30 -17.92 -6.84
N PHE A 341 8.63 -16.62 -6.83
CA PHE A 341 8.91 -15.87 -5.62
C PHE A 341 7.72 -15.83 -4.65
N ILE A 342 6.53 -15.47 -5.16
CA ILE A 342 5.30 -15.44 -4.34
C ILE A 342 4.93 -16.84 -3.85
N LEU A 343 5.07 -17.86 -4.70
CA LEU A 343 4.82 -19.24 -4.33
C LEU A 343 5.77 -19.70 -3.22
N ALA A 344 7.05 -19.36 -3.31
CA ALA A 344 8.03 -19.67 -2.26
C ALA A 344 7.63 -19.03 -0.92
N CYS A 345 7.23 -17.74 -0.93
CA CYS A 345 6.73 -17.06 0.27
C CYS A 345 5.49 -17.76 0.85
N SER A 346 4.57 -18.22 -0.01
CA SER A 346 3.36 -18.94 0.39
C SER A 346 3.64 -20.33 0.98
N ILE A 347 4.59 -21.07 0.41
CA ILE A 347 5.02 -22.37 0.95
C ILE A 347 5.70 -22.17 2.30
N THR A 348 6.62 -21.20 2.40
CA THR A 348 7.33 -20.88 3.64
C THR A 348 6.38 -20.44 4.73
N SER A 349 5.39 -19.58 4.44
CA SER A 349 4.42 -19.14 5.46
C SER A 349 3.62 -20.32 6.02
N ARG A 350 3.14 -21.24 5.16
CA ARG A 350 2.43 -22.45 5.58
C ARG A 350 3.29 -23.35 6.47
N ARG A 351 4.56 -23.53 6.12
CA ARG A 351 5.50 -24.33 6.94
C ARG A 351 5.71 -23.71 8.32
N LEU A 352 5.94 -22.40 8.38
CA LEU A 352 6.16 -21.68 9.65
C LEU A 352 4.93 -21.76 10.56
N ILE A 353 3.72 -21.59 10.01
CA ILE A 353 2.49 -21.73 10.80
C ILE A 353 2.29 -23.17 11.27
N ALA A 354 2.54 -24.18 10.43
CA ALA A 354 2.44 -25.58 10.84
C ALA A 354 3.42 -25.94 11.97
N ILE A 355 4.65 -25.40 11.93
CA ILE A 355 5.63 -25.54 13.01
C ILE A 355 5.10 -24.87 14.29
N ALA A 356 4.60 -23.64 14.20
CA ALA A 356 4.06 -22.92 15.35
C ALA A 356 2.86 -23.67 15.98
N GLU A 357 1.96 -24.23 15.17
CA GLU A 357 0.85 -25.07 15.65
C GLU A 357 1.35 -26.33 16.34
N GLY A 358 2.39 -26.99 15.81
CA GLY A 358 3.03 -28.14 16.44
C GLY A 358 3.60 -27.82 17.82
N VAL A 359 4.33 -26.69 17.92
CA VAL A 359 4.89 -26.22 19.20
C VAL A 359 3.79 -25.90 20.21
N ILE A 360 2.73 -25.20 19.80
CA ILE A 360 1.61 -24.86 20.68
C ILE A 360 0.88 -26.12 21.16
N ARG A 361 0.69 -27.13 20.29
CA ARG A 361 0.06 -28.39 20.69
C ARG A 361 0.93 -29.17 21.68
N PHE A 362 2.24 -29.19 21.49
CA PHE A 362 3.18 -29.84 22.42
C PHE A 362 3.23 -29.14 23.78
N ALA A 363 3.09 -27.81 23.81
CA ALA A 363 3.11 -27.02 25.04
C ALA A 363 1.78 -27.05 25.82
N ARG A 364 0.68 -27.54 25.24
CA ARG A 364 -0.59 -27.65 25.97
C ARG A 364 -0.49 -28.78 26.99
N PRO A 365 -0.77 -28.52 28.28
CA PRO A 365 -0.82 -29.58 29.27
C PRO A 365 -1.80 -30.66 28.81
N LEU A 366 -1.37 -31.92 28.91
CA LEU A 366 -2.25 -33.06 28.63
C LEU A 366 -3.53 -32.89 29.44
N PRO A 367 -4.72 -33.12 28.84
CA PRO A 367 -5.96 -33.03 29.59
C PRO A 367 -5.82 -33.92 30.83
N SER A 368 -5.94 -33.33 32.01
CA SER A 368 -5.94 -34.04 33.28
C SER A 368 -6.94 -35.18 33.15
N ARG A 369 -6.46 -36.44 33.27
CA ARG A 369 -7.34 -37.61 33.17
C ARG A 369 -8.54 -37.36 34.08
N PRO A 370 -9.79 -37.52 33.59
CA PRO A 370 -10.93 -37.43 34.47
C PRO A 370 -10.70 -38.43 35.61
N HIS A 371 -10.71 -37.93 36.86
CA HIS A 371 -10.74 -38.79 38.02
C HIS A 371 -12.02 -39.63 37.89
N GLN A 372 -11.85 -40.89 37.51
CA GLN A 372 -12.94 -41.87 37.61
C GLN A 372 -13.16 -42.13 39.10
N PRO A 373 -14.38 -41.91 39.62
CA PRO A 373 -14.72 -42.23 41.00
C PRO A 373 -14.72 -43.74 41.26
#